data_AF-A0A964ZDG9-F1
#
_entry.id   AF-A0A964ZDG9-F1
#
_cell.length_a   1.000
_cell.length_b   1.000
_cell.length_c   1.000
_cell.angle_alpha   90.00
_cell.angle_beta   90.00
_cell.angle_gamma   90.00
#
_symmetry.space_group_name_H-M   'P 1'
#
loop_
_entity.id
_entity.type
_entity.pdbx_description
1 polymer ?
#
loop_
_entity_poly.entity_id
_entity_poly.type
_entity_poly.pdbx_seq_one_letter_code
_entity_poly.pdbx_strand_id
1 'polypeptide(L)'
;MPVRYQPGNPSGTGEASTEIISIQLEPPGIGRLSQLDSDEKLQERIRQQNSTEKHVFPDPPILSRDQYVGRGSLWQKRQMTVEPNFVCYGKLQSFFEEPNSERYGWDLGPLSIPVQLAHFGVDTALLPMRVMTDPWRMHECSTGHCLPGDPVPYAIYPNELTVTNSAAQLAVIAALIVIFP
;
A
#
# COMPACT_ATOMS: atom_id res chain seq x y z
N MET A 1 -17.39 23.62 -0.54
CA MET A 1 -18.13 24.88 -0.77
C MET A 1 -18.83 24.81 -2.12
N PRO A 2 -20.12 25.15 -2.22
CA PRO A 2 -20.81 25.19 -3.51
C PRO A 2 -20.32 26.38 -4.35
N VAL A 3 -19.90 26.12 -5.59
CA VAL A 3 -19.53 27.15 -6.56
C VAL A 3 -20.81 27.90 -6.95
N ARG A 4 -20.93 29.18 -6.54
CA ARG A 4 -22.04 30.05 -6.96
C ARG A 4 -21.81 30.49 -8.40
N TYR A 5 -22.74 30.16 -9.29
CA TYR A 5 -22.81 30.74 -10.62
C TYR A 5 -23.50 32.10 -10.55
N GLN A 6 -22.81 33.14 -11.02
CA GLN A 6 -23.43 34.44 -11.25
C GLN A 6 -23.96 34.48 -12.69
N PRO A 7 -25.27 34.58 -12.92
CA PRO A 7 -25.80 34.84 -14.26
C PRO A 7 -25.31 36.20 -14.75
N GLY A 8 -24.78 36.23 -15.98
CA GLY A 8 -24.15 37.42 -16.55
C GLY A 8 -25.13 38.58 -16.72
N ASN A 9 -24.80 39.74 -16.15
CA ASN A 9 -25.48 41.00 -16.42
C ASN A 9 -24.77 41.69 -17.60
N PRO A 10 -25.45 42.11 -18.68
CA PRO A 10 -24.79 42.54 -19.92
C PRO A 10 -24.24 43.99 -19.91
N SER A 11 -24.10 44.63 -18.75
CA SER A 11 -23.63 46.02 -18.66
C SER A 11 -22.50 46.16 -17.65
N GLY A 12 -21.26 46.28 -18.14
CA GLY A 12 -20.11 46.55 -17.27
C GLY A 12 -18.78 46.56 -18.03
N THR A 13 -18.51 47.65 -18.75
CA THR A 13 -17.13 48.10 -19.02
C THR A 13 -16.53 48.56 -17.70
N GLY A 14 -15.99 47.61 -16.93
CA GLY A 14 -15.26 47.89 -15.69
C GLY A 14 -13.77 47.91 -15.99
N GLU A 15 -13.17 49.09 -16.00
CA GLU A 15 -11.72 49.25 -15.93
C GLU A 15 -11.25 48.64 -14.60
N ALA A 16 -10.54 47.52 -14.67
CA ALA A 16 -9.98 46.85 -13.50
C ALA A 16 -8.81 47.69 -12.98
N SER A 17 -9.05 48.49 -11.94
CA SER A 17 -7.99 49.15 -11.18
C SER A 17 -7.17 48.10 -10.45
N THR A 18 -5.97 47.81 -10.95
CA THR A 18 -5.02 46.92 -10.29
C THR A 18 -4.48 47.58 -9.03
N GLU A 19 -5.16 47.41 -7.91
CA GLU A 19 -4.60 47.78 -6.60
C GLU A 19 -3.36 46.89 -6.35
N ILE A 20 -2.19 47.52 -6.24
CA ILE A 20 -0.93 46.83 -5.95
C ILE A 20 -0.97 46.38 -4.49
N ILE A 21 -1.38 45.14 -4.25
CA ILE A 21 -1.38 44.54 -2.91
C ILE A 21 0.08 44.30 -2.49
N SER A 22 0.54 45.09 -1.52
CA SER A 22 1.83 44.95 -0.87
C SER A 22 1.78 43.80 0.14
N ILE A 23 2.21 42.61 -0.28
CA ILE A 23 2.41 41.48 0.64
C ILE A 23 3.77 41.65 1.31
N GLN A 24 3.83 41.59 2.63
CA GLN A 24 5.11 41.48 3.34
C GLN A 24 5.75 40.13 3.02
N LEU A 25 6.74 40.14 2.14
CA LEU A 25 7.52 38.97 1.73
C LEU A 25 8.63 38.62 2.72
N GLU A 26 8.93 39.51 3.68
CA GLU A 26 9.97 39.25 4.67
C GLU A 26 9.47 38.27 5.72
N PRO A 27 10.16 37.13 5.91
CA PRO A 27 9.81 36.19 6.93
C PRO A 27 9.98 36.84 8.32
N PRO A 28 9.08 36.55 9.28
CA PRO A 28 9.22 37.08 10.62
C PRO A 28 10.56 36.65 11.23
N GLY A 29 11.28 37.60 11.82
CA GLY A 29 12.60 37.36 12.39
C GLY A 29 12.61 36.29 13.49
N ILE A 30 13.76 35.64 13.68
CA ILE A 30 13.91 34.47 14.56
C ILE A 30 13.44 34.72 16.01
N GLY A 31 13.62 35.93 16.51
CA GLY A 31 13.18 36.31 17.87
C GLY A 31 11.66 36.26 18.07
N ARG A 32 10.86 36.32 16.99
CA ARG A 32 9.40 36.09 17.06
C ARG A 32 9.05 34.60 17.07
N LEU A 33 9.82 33.77 16.38
CA LEU A 33 9.58 32.33 16.27
C LEU A 33 10.09 31.56 17.50
N SER A 34 11.09 32.10 18.20
CA SER A 34 11.72 31.46 19.35
C SER A 34 11.11 31.83 20.71
N GLN A 35 10.06 32.66 20.73
CA GLN A 35 9.38 33.02 21.98
C GLN A 35 8.43 31.90 22.41
N LEU A 36 8.70 31.31 23.58
CA LEU A 36 7.80 30.38 24.27
C LEU A 36 6.76 31.20 25.05
N ASP A 37 5.78 31.74 24.35
CA ASP A 37 4.63 32.40 24.97
C ASP A 37 3.55 31.36 25.34
N SER A 38 2.75 31.66 26.36
CA SER A 38 1.52 30.92 26.60
C SER A 38 0.53 31.17 25.46
N ASP A 39 -0.32 30.18 25.17
CA ASP A 39 -1.24 30.21 24.03
C ASP A 39 -2.20 31.43 24.09
N GLU A 40 -2.60 31.84 25.29
CA GLU A 40 -3.41 33.05 25.51
C GLU A 40 -2.71 34.33 25.04
N LYS A 41 -1.42 34.49 25.37
CA LYS A 41 -0.63 35.66 24.95
C LYS A 41 -0.40 35.68 23.44
N LEU A 42 -0.25 34.50 22.84
CA LEU A 42 -0.14 34.36 21.39
C LEU A 42 -1.45 34.80 20.71
N GLN A 43 -2.59 34.34 21.22
CA GLN A 43 -3.91 34.69 20.68
C GLN A 43 -4.22 36.20 20.81
N GLU A 44 -3.89 36.82 21.94
CA GLU A 44 -4.03 38.28 22.10
C GLU A 44 -3.16 39.06 21.12
N ARG A 45 -1.92 38.61 20.89
CA ARG A 45 -1.00 39.21 19.91
C ARG A 45 -1.54 39.09 18.48
N ILE A 46 -2.03 37.91 18.10
CA ILE A 46 -2.66 37.69 16.80
C ILE A 46 -3.86 38.63 16.65
N ARG A 47 -4.70 38.76 17.67
CA ARG A 47 -5.87 39.64 17.66
C ARG A 47 -5.50 41.12 17.50
N GLN A 48 -4.41 41.57 18.15
CA GLN A 48 -3.90 42.92 18.00
C GLN A 48 -3.27 43.16 16.62
N GLN A 49 -2.59 42.16 16.05
CA GLN A 49 -2.00 42.27 14.70
C GLN A 49 -3.04 42.22 13.58
N ASN A 50 -4.10 41.43 13.77
CA ASN A 50 -5.15 41.22 12.77
C ASN A 50 -6.27 42.29 12.83
N SER A 51 -6.09 43.32 13.66
CA SER A 51 -7.12 44.34 13.95
C SER A 51 -7.23 45.44 12.90
N THR A 52 -6.18 45.68 12.10
CA THR A 52 -6.06 46.99 11.42
C THR A 52 -6.62 47.02 10.00
N GLU A 53 -6.66 45.90 9.27
CA GLU A 53 -7.14 45.92 7.88
C GLU A 53 -7.96 44.66 7.58
N LYS A 54 -9.28 44.82 7.47
CA LYS A 54 -10.11 43.80 6.83
C LYS A 54 -9.73 43.78 5.35
N HIS A 55 -8.82 42.91 4.97
CA HIS A 55 -8.49 42.67 3.57
C HIS A 55 -9.76 42.22 2.84
N VAL A 56 -10.29 43.10 1.99
CA VAL A 56 -11.33 42.73 1.04
C VAL A 56 -10.61 41.99 -0.07
N PHE A 57 -10.83 40.68 -0.16
CA PHE A 57 -10.30 39.92 -1.28
C PHE A 57 -10.92 40.49 -2.56
N PRO A 58 -10.11 40.81 -3.58
CA PRO A 58 -10.65 41.24 -4.85
C PRO A 58 -11.58 40.15 -5.40
N ASP A 59 -12.66 40.56 -6.06
CA ASP A 59 -13.56 39.61 -6.70
C ASP A 59 -12.75 38.78 -7.71
N PRO A 60 -12.82 37.43 -7.64
CA PRO A 60 -12.02 36.59 -8.52
C PRO A 60 -12.39 36.89 -9.97
N PRO A 61 -11.41 36.98 -10.89
CA PRO A 61 -11.70 37.21 -12.29
C PRO A 61 -12.55 36.05 -12.84
N ILE A 62 -13.51 36.38 -13.70
CA ILE A 62 -14.36 35.39 -14.35
C ILE A 62 -13.48 34.61 -15.34
N LEU A 63 -13.02 33.42 -14.92
CA LEU A 63 -12.14 32.56 -15.72
C LEU A 63 -12.82 32.01 -16.98
N SER A 64 -14.12 31.73 -16.91
CA SER A 64 -14.92 31.27 -18.05
C SER A 64 -16.40 31.59 -17.80
N ARG A 65 -17.13 31.84 -18.90
CA ARG A 65 -18.60 31.98 -18.89
C ARG A 65 -19.30 30.70 -19.36
N ASP A 66 -18.53 29.67 -19.66
CA ASP A 66 -19.04 28.41 -20.18
C ASP A 66 -19.80 27.66 -19.10
N GLN A 67 -20.87 26.97 -19.50
CA GLN A 67 -21.62 26.11 -18.60
C GLN A 67 -20.74 24.93 -18.17
N TYR A 68 -20.56 24.73 -16.86
CA TYR A 68 -19.81 23.60 -16.35
C TYR A 68 -20.50 22.27 -16.67
N VAL A 69 -19.88 21.47 -17.53
CA VAL A 69 -20.44 20.20 -18.00
C VAL A 69 -20.05 19.00 -17.11
N GLY A 70 -19.39 19.24 -15.96
CA GLY A 70 -18.90 18.17 -15.09
C GLY A 70 -17.70 17.42 -15.68
N ARG A 71 -16.88 16.81 -14.82
CA ARG A 71 -15.71 16.04 -15.25
C ARG A 71 -16.08 14.77 -16.05
N GLY A 72 -17.31 14.27 -15.89
CA GLY A 72 -17.75 13.01 -16.51
C GLY A 72 -18.09 13.08 -18.00
N SER A 73 -18.36 14.28 -18.54
CA SER A 73 -18.65 14.49 -19.98
C SER A 73 -17.38 14.90 -20.75
N LEU A 74 -16.54 15.74 -20.16
CA LEU A 74 -15.34 16.28 -20.81
C LEU A 74 -14.13 15.35 -20.79
N TRP A 75 -14.01 14.48 -19.78
CA TRP A 75 -12.85 13.59 -19.66
C TRP A 75 -13.19 12.19 -20.17
N GLN A 76 -12.45 11.73 -21.18
CA GLN A 76 -12.54 10.34 -21.63
C GLN A 76 -12.14 9.41 -20.49
N LYS A 77 -13.01 8.45 -20.16
CA LYS A 77 -12.69 7.40 -19.18
C LYS A 77 -11.56 6.55 -19.74
N ARG A 78 -10.38 6.63 -19.11
CA ARG A 78 -9.27 5.73 -19.42
C ARG A 78 -9.52 4.42 -18.68
N GLN A 79 -9.52 3.32 -19.42
CA GLN A 79 -9.45 1.98 -18.84
C GLN A 79 -7.99 1.55 -18.83
N MET A 80 -7.54 1.01 -17.70
CA MET A 80 -6.25 0.35 -17.58
C MET A 80 -6.51 -1.03 -17.03
N THR A 81 -6.03 -2.05 -17.73
CA THR A 81 -5.95 -3.40 -17.18
C THR A 81 -4.83 -3.38 -16.15
N VAL A 82 -5.18 -3.50 -14.88
CA VAL A 82 -4.19 -3.71 -13.82
C VAL A 82 -4.07 -5.22 -13.67
N GLU A 83 -2.99 -5.78 -14.20
CA GLU A 83 -2.67 -7.18 -13.95
C GLU A 83 -2.37 -7.33 -12.45
N PRO A 84 -2.97 -8.33 -11.79
CA PRO A 84 -2.67 -8.55 -10.40
C PRO A 84 -1.22 -9.02 -10.27
N ASN A 85 -0.43 -8.30 -9.47
CA ASN A 85 0.96 -8.62 -9.21
C ASN A 85 1.04 -9.74 -8.16
N PHE A 86 0.59 -10.94 -8.51
CA PHE A 86 0.82 -12.15 -7.70
C PHE A 86 1.20 -13.32 -8.61
N VAL A 87 2.03 -14.20 -8.07
CA VAL A 87 2.47 -15.43 -8.73
C VAL A 87 1.73 -16.60 -8.07
N CYS A 88 1.18 -17.50 -8.87
CA CYS A 88 0.58 -18.74 -8.37
C CYS A 88 1.51 -19.93 -8.67
N TYR A 89 1.86 -20.65 -7.62
CA TYR A 89 2.71 -21.83 -7.64
C TYR A 89 1.83 -23.09 -7.69
N GLY A 90 2.28 -24.13 -8.38
CA GLY A 90 1.60 -25.42 -8.41
C GLY A 90 1.79 -26.21 -7.12
N LYS A 91 0.78 -26.98 -6.71
CA LYS A 91 0.84 -27.79 -5.47
C LYS A 91 1.99 -28.79 -5.42
N LEU A 92 2.30 -29.45 -6.54
CA LEU A 92 3.41 -30.41 -6.62
C LEU A 92 4.77 -29.73 -6.38
N GLN A 93 4.90 -28.48 -6.83
CA GLN A 93 6.08 -27.67 -6.57
C GLN A 93 6.12 -27.28 -5.09
N SER A 94 4.99 -26.85 -4.51
CA SER A 94 4.87 -26.47 -3.10
C SER A 94 5.25 -27.57 -2.10
N PHE A 95 5.24 -28.86 -2.46
CA PHE A 95 5.61 -29.92 -1.54
C PHE A 95 7.11 -30.10 -1.31
N PHE A 96 7.94 -29.68 -2.27
CA PHE A 96 9.40 -29.83 -2.24
C PHE A 96 10.13 -28.50 -2.37
N GLU A 97 9.38 -27.40 -2.38
CA GLU A 97 9.87 -26.06 -2.56
C GLU A 97 10.36 -25.49 -1.22
N GLU A 98 11.53 -24.87 -1.24
CA GLU A 98 11.99 -24.01 -0.15
C GLU A 98 11.57 -22.56 -0.45
N PRO A 99 10.54 -21.99 0.24
CA PRO A 99 9.98 -20.70 -0.16
C PRO A 99 10.98 -19.54 -0.08
N ASN A 100 11.93 -19.61 0.87
CA ASN A 100 12.92 -18.55 1.06
C ASN A 100 13.90 -18.45 -0.11
N SER A 101 14.48 -19.57 -0.52
CA SER A 101 15.46 -19.60 -1.60
C SER A 101 14.79 -19.52 -2.98
N GLU A 102 13.66 -20.21 -3.18
CA GLU A 102 13.00 -20.30 -4.50
C GLU A 102 12.08 -19.11 -4.80
N ARG A 103 11.27 -18.64 -3.84
CA ARG A 103 10.34 -17.51 -4.08
C ARG A 103 10.99 -16.18 -3.83
N TYR A 104 11.71 -16.03 -2.72
CA TYR A 104 12.31 -14.76 -2.32
C TYR A 104 13.76 -14.59 -2.77
N GLY A 105 14.40 -15.64 -3.32
CA GLY A 105 15.76 -15.57 -3.86
C GLY A 105 16.84 -15.50 -2.78
N TRP A 106 16.58 -16.04 -1.58
CA TRP A 106 17.60 -16.13 -0.55
C TRP A 106 18.75 -17.05 -0.99
N ASP A 107 19.95 -16.49 -1.05
CA ASP A 107 21.17 -17.26 -1.24
C ASP A 107 21.97 -17.31 0.07
N LEU A 108 22.00 -18.48 0.70
CA LEU A 108 22.81 -18.76 1.89
C LEU A 108 24.27 -19.08 1.54
N GLY A 109 24.66 -18.90 0.28
CA GLY A 109 26.01 -19.16 -0.23
C GLY A 109 26.35 -20.64 -0.11
N PRO A 110 27.53 -21.02 0.44
CA PRO A 110 27.91 -22.42 0.61
C PRO A 110 26.95 -23.25 1.50
N LEU A 111 26.14 -22.60 2.32
CA LEU A 111 25.14 -23.26 3.17
C LEU A 111 23.83 -23.58 2.44
N SER A 112 23.63 -23.08 1.21
CA SER A 112 22.44 -23.37 0.42
C SER A 112 22.25 -24.87 0.18
N ILE A 113 23.31 -25.59 -0.22
CA ILE A 113 23.28 -27.03 -0.51
C ILE A 113 22.80 -27.86 0.69
N PRO A 114 23.43 -27.76 1.88
CA PRO A 114 22.97 -28.56 3.02
C PRO A 114 21.57 -28.16 3.49
N VAL A 115 21.18 -26.88 3.39
CA VAL A 115 19.84 -26.43 3.77
C VAL A 115 18.77 -26.98 2.83
N GLN A 116 18.98 -26.87 1.51
CA GLN A 116 18.08 -27.44 0.51
C GLN A 116 17.96 -28.96 0.64
N LEU A 117 19.07 -29.66 0.91
CA LEU A 117 19.06 -31.10 1.13
C LEU A 117 18.26 -31.48 2.39
N ALA A 118 18.42 -30.71 3.48
CA ALA A 118 17.66 -30.92 4.70
C ALA A 118 16.17 -30.66 4.49
N HIS A 119 15.82 -29.58 3.79
CA HIS A 119 14.45 -29.28 3.40
C HIS A 119 13.84 -30.41 2.58
N PHE A 120 14.52 -30.84 1.52
CA PHE A 120 14.08 -31.96 0.68
C PHE A 120 13.88 -33.26 1.48
N GLY A 121 14.78 -33.56 2.43
CA GLY A 121 14.66 -34.74 3.28
C GLY A 121 13.45 -34.68 4.22
N VAL A 122 13.22 -33.54 4.86
CA VAL A 122 12.05 -33.29 5.71
C VAL A 122 10.77 -33.37 4.89
N ASP A 123 10.76 -32.75 3.73
CA ASP A 123 9.62 -32.70 2.82
C ASP A 123 9.23 -34.10 2.33
N THR A 124 10.21 -34.94 1.99
CA THR A 124 10.01 -36.34 1.62
C THR A 124 9.39 -37.15 2.78
N ALA A 125 9.89 -36.96 4.01
CA ALA A 125 9.41 -37.68 5.18
C ALA A 125 7.98 -37.26 5.60
N LEU A 126 7.63 -35.99 5.37
CA LEU A 126 6.33 -35.41 5.73
C LEU A 126 5.34 -35.38 4.55
N LEU A 127 5.73 -35.88 3.38
CA LEU A 127 4.91 -35.87 2.16
C LEU A 127 3.51 -36.48 2.38
N PRO A 128 3.33 -37.62 3.08
CA PRO A 128 2.00 -38.17 3.35
C PRO A 128 1.07 -37.20 4.07
N MET A 129 1.61 -36.42 5.00
CA MET A 129 0.82 -35.42 5.73
C MET A 129 0.43 -34.25 4.84
N ARG A 130 1.40 -33.70 4.09
CA ARG A 130 1.19 -32.50 3.28
C ARG A 130 0.17 -32.71 2.16
N VAL A 131 0.16 -33.90 1.55
CA VAL A 131 -0.82 -34.27 0.52
C VAL A 131 -2.26 -34.25 1.07
N MET A 132 -2.44 -34.56 2.35
CA MET A 132 -3.75 -34.69 3.00
C MET A 132 -4.25 -33.40 3.67
N THR A 133 -3.41 -32.38 3.87
CA THR A 133 -3.81 -31.12 4.50
C THR A 133 -4.93 -30.43 3.73
N ASP A 134 -4.76 -30.27 2.41
CA ASP A 134 -5.73 -29.61 1.54
C ASP A 134 -5.83 -30.31 0.18
N PRO A 135 -6.47 -31.47 0.05
CA PRO A 135 -6.41 -32.28 -1.18
C PRO A 135 -6.93 -31.55 -2.42
N TRP A 136 -7.91 -30.67 -2.25
CA TRP A 136 -8.58 -29.94 -3.33
C TRP A 136 -7.90 -28.62 -3.71
N ARG A 137 -6.95 -28.12 -2.91
CA ARG A 137 -6.18 -26.91 -3.26
C ARG A 137 -5.07 -27.28 -4.25
N MET A 138 -5.15 -26.78 -5.48
CA MET A 138 -4.19 -27.09 -6.57
C MET A 138 -3.08 -26.04 -6.72
N HIS A 139 -3.32 -24.84 -6.21
CA HIS A 139 -2.40 -23.72 -6.34
C HIS A 139 -2.29 -22.94 -5.04
N GLU A 140 -1.11 -22.39 -4.81
CA GLU A 140 -0.84 -21.43 -3.77
C GLU A 140 -0.38 -20.13 -4.43
N CYS A 141 -1.00 -19.00 -4.11
CA CYS A 141 -0.67 -17.72 -4.72
C CYS A 141 0.01 -16.81 -3.70
N SER A 142 0.94 -15.98 -4.17
CA SER A 142 1.67 -14.99 -3.35
C SER A 142 0.79 -13.85 -2.83
N THR A 143 -0.53 -13.91 -3.01
CA THR A 143 -1.49 -12.94 -2.47
C THR A 143 -1.38 -12.86 -0.95
N GLY A 144 -0.95 -11.71 -0.43
CA GLY A 144 -0.72 -11.49 1.00
C GLY A 144 0.68 -11.87 1.49
N HIS A 145 1.52 -12.39 0.58
CA HIS A 145 2.94 -12.62 0.80
C HIS A 145 3.76 -11.54 0.08
N CYS A 146 5.06 -11.48 0.39
CA CYS A 146 5.97 -10.57 -0.28
C CYS A 146 6.20 -11.00 -1.74
N LEU A 147 6.68 -10.08 -2.57
CA LEU A 147 6.98 -10.39 -3.95
C LEU A 147 8.37 -11.04 -4.07
N PRO A 148 8.61 -11.82 -5.14
CA PRO A 148 9.95 -12.29 -5.47
C PRO A 148 10.94 -11.12 -5.55
N GLY A 149 12.01 -11.18 -4.77
CA GLY A 149 13.04 -10.14 -4.70
C GLY A 149 12.80 -9.03 -3.65
N ASP A 150 11.68 -9.04 -2.93
CA ASP A 150 11.51 -8.15 -1.77
C ASP A 150 12.51 -8.51 -0.65
N PRO A 151 13.03 -7.52 0.10
CA PRO A 151 13.92 -7.77 1.24
C PRO A 151 13.11 -8.28 2.44
N VAL A 152 12.89 -9.58 2.51
CA VAL A 152 12.13 -10.27 3.57
C VAL A 152 13.08 -11.06 4.46
N PRO A 153 12.94 -11.03 5.80
CA PRO A 153 13.73 -11.90 6.67
C PRO A 153 13.45 -13.38 6.38
N TYR A 154 14.45 -14.24 6.59
CA TYR A 154 14.29 -15.68 6.44
C TYR A 154 13.19 -16.20 7.38
N ALA A 155 12.08 -16.67 6.80
CA ALA A 155 10.90 -17.09 7.54
C ALA A 155 10.88 -18.61 7.73
N ILE A 156 10.51 -19.07 8.92
CA ILE A 156 10.27 -20.49 9.18
C ILE A 156 8.78 -20.74 8.99
N TYR A 157 8.44 -21.62 8.05
CA TYR A 157 7.07 -22.03 7.76
C TYR A 157 6.76 -23.34 8.50
N PRO A 158 6.10 -23.30 9.67
CA PRO A 158 5.73 -24.52 10.37
C PRO A 158 4.68 -25.29 9.57
N ASN A 159 4.68 -26.62 9.71
CA ASN A 159 3.65 -27.45 9.10
C ASN A 159 2.35 -27.37 9.91
N GLU A 160 1.21 -27.33 9.21
CA GLU A 160 -0.12 -27.38 9.82
C GLU A 160 -0.42 -28.79 10.36
N LEU A 161 -0.32 -28.96 11.68
CA LEU A 161 -0.58 -30.23 12.37
C LEU A 161 -2.09 -30.41 12.58
N THR A 162 -2.72 -31.19 11.70
CA THR A 162 -4.13 -31.56 11.80
C THR A 162 -4.28 -33.05 12.07
N VAL A 163 -5.33 -33.45 12.81
CA VAL A 163 -5.62 -34.86 13.15
C VAL A 163 -5.68 -35.76 11.91
N THR A 164 -6.25 -35.27 10.81
CA THR A 164 -6.33 -35.97 9.53
C THR A 164 -4.94 -36.27 8.95
N ASN A 165 -4.04 -35.30 9.00
CA ASN A 165 -2.68 -35.41 8.48
C ASN A 165 -1.88 -36.40 9.32
N SER A 166 -1.96 -36.28 10.65
CA SER A 166 -1.30 -37.19 11.57
C SER A 166 -1.77 -38.63 11.36
N ALA A 167 -3.09 -38.85 11.20
CA ALA A 167 -3.65 -40.16 10.92
C ALA A 167 -3.16 -40.72 9.58
N ALA A 168 -3.09 -39.90 8.53
CA ALA A 168 -2.56 -40.30 7.24
C ALA A 168 -1.08 -40.71 7.30
N GLN A 169 -0.26 -39.99 8.08
CA GLN A 169 1.14 -40.35 8.28
C GLN A 169 1.28 -41.71 8.95
N LEU A 170 0.54 -41.95 10.04
CA LEU A 170 0.55 -43.22 10.74
C LEU A 170 0.09 -44.37 9.84
N ALA A 171 -0.91 -44.12 8.98
CA ALA A 171 -1.37 -45.10 8.02
C ALA A 171 -0.29 -45.46 6.99
N VAL A 172 0.44 -44.47 6.46
CA VAL A 172 1.57 -44.73 5.54
C VAL A 172 2.71 -45.46 6.22
N ILE A 173 3.07 -45.07 7.45
CA ILE A 173 4.11 -45.75 8.23
C ILE A 173 3.72 -47.22 8.48
N ALA A 174 2.48 -47.46 8.92
CA ALA A 174 1.98 -48.81 9.14
C ALA A 174 1.99 -49.64 7.85
N ALA A 175 1.58 -49.06 6.73
CA ALA A 175 1.63 -49.71 5.42
C ALA A 175 3.06 -50.06 5.00
N LEU A 176 4.02 -49.15 5.20
CA LEU A 176 5.42 -49.40 4.89
C LEU A 176 6.00 -50.55 5.72
N ILE A 177 5.69 -50.63 7.02
CA ILE A 177 6.13 -51.73 7.90
C ILE A 177 5.55 -53.08 7.43
N VAL A 178 4.30 -53.09 6.96
CA VAL A 178 3.65 -54.31 6.47
C VAL A 178 4.21 -54.75 5.11
N ILE A 179 4.54 -53.81 4.23
CA ILE A 179 5.07 -54.10 2.88
C ILE A 179 6.56 -54.47 2.92
N PHE A 180 7.34 -53.79 3.76
CA PHE A 180 8.78 -54.00 3.94
C PHE A 180 9.06 -54.40 5.39
N PRO A 181 8.84 -55.68 5.74
CA PRO A 181 9.06 -56.19 7.09
C PRO A 181 10.55 -56.22 7.48
#